data_AF-A0A2T4XKW0-F1
#
_entry.id   AF-A0A2T4XKW0-F1
#
_cell.length_a   1.000
_cell.length_b   1.000
_cell.length_c   1.000
_cell.angle_alpha   90.00
_cell.angle_beta   90.00
_cell.angle_gamma   90.00
#
_symmetry.space_group_name_H-M   'P 1'
#
loop_
_entity.id
_entity.type
_entity.pdbx_description
1 polymer ?
#
loop_
_entity_poly.entity_id
_entity_poly.type
_entity_poly.pdbx_seq_one_letter_code
_entity_poly.pdbx_strand_id
1 'polypeptide(L)'
;MKPNPHDAPNHNGQEDEITAFQQDVAYLVNVLKESFESDHASYHLDEQNDILFVELEGLDEYTEEEIAEIAEPILEELDLDVEEIHLVPYSG
;
A
#
# COMPACT_ATOMS: atom_id res chain seq x y z
N MET A 1 25.49 -33.21 -26.64
CA MET A 1 24.37 -32.30 -26.33
C MET A 1 24.94 -31.17 -25.49
N LYS A 2 24.94 -29.91 -25.97
CA LYS A 2 25.23 -28.75 -25.11
C LYS A 2 23.90 -28.32 -24.47
N PRO A 3 23.86 -27.92 -23.19
CA PRO A 3 22.64 -27.40 -22.60
C PRO A 3 22.17 -26.15 -23.37
N ASN A 4 20.85 -26.00 -23.51
CA ASN A 4 20.20 -24.90 -24.21
C ASN A 4 20.28 -23.65 -23.31
N PRO A 5 20.70 -22.48 -23.79
CA PRO A 5 20.87 -21.27 -22.96
C PRO A 5 19.56 -20.66 -22.46
N HIS A 6 18.42 -21.32 -22.69
CA HIS A 6 17.08 -20.84 -22.37
C HIS A 6 16.52 -21.36 -21.04
N ASP A 7 17.30 -22.16 -20.29
CA ASP A 7 16.98 -22.64 -18.93
C ASP A 7 17.53 -21.72 -17.83
N ALA A 8 17.72 -20.42 -18.12
CA ALA A 8 17.92 -19.44 -17.05
C ALA A 8 16.56 -19.19 -16.38
N PRO A 9 16.43 -19.26 -15.03
CA PRO A 9 15.22 -18.82 -14.37
C PRO A 9 14.95 -17.37 -14.76
N ASN A 10 13.76 -17.15 -15.29
CA ASN A 10 13.28 -15.86 -15.75
C ASN A 10 13.31 -14.88 -14.56
N HIS A 11 14.18 -13.87 -14.61
CA HIS A 11 14.26 -12.83 -13.57
C HIS A 11 13.05 -11.87 -13.62
N ASN A 12 12.16 -11.99 -14.60
CA ASN A 12 11.04 -11.08 -14.82
C ASN A 12 9.92 -11.19 -13.75
N GLY A 13 9.81 -12.31 -13.01
CA GLY A 13 8.72 -12.49 -12.04
C GLY A 13 8.76 -11.49 -10.88
N GLN A 14 9.95 -11.11 -10.43
CA GLN A 14 10.12 -10.16 -9.32
C GLN A 14 9.79 -8.73 -9.73
N GLU A 15 10.11 -8.32 -10.97
CA GLU A 15 9.77 -6.98 -11.48
C GLU A 15 8.25 -6.83 -11.66
N ASP A 16 7.58 -7.88 -12.11
CA ASP A 16 6.13 -7.93 -12.26
C ASP A 16 5.42 -7.86 -10.89
N GLU A 17 5.92 -8.60 -9.89
CA GLU A 17 5.42 -8.56 -8.49
C GLU A 17 5.59 -7.18 -7.85
N ILE A 18 6.77 -6.55 -7.99
CA ILE A 18 7.03 -5.19 -7.49
C ILE A 18 6.06 -4.19 -8.15
N THR A 19 5.79 -4.35 -9.44
CA THR A 19 4.88 -3.45 -10.17
C THR A 19 3.44 -3.61 -9.71
N ALA A 20 2.98 -4.84 -9.48
CA ALA A 20 1.64 -5.12 -8.96
C ALA A 20 1.45 -4.51 -7.57
N PHE A 21 2.40 -4.76 -6.66
CA PHE A 21 2.39 -4.16 -5.32
C PHE A 21 2.29 -2.63 -5.36
N GLN A 22 3.09 -1.97 -6.20
CA GLN A 22 3.02 -0.52 -6.35
C GLN A 22 1.67 -0.01 -6.86
N GLN A 23 1.00 -0.79 -7.73
CA GLN A 23 -0.34 -0.46 -8.22
C GLN A 23 -1.38 -0.60 -7.13
N ASP A 24 -1.31 -1.66 -6.32
CA ASP A 24 -2.24 -1.90 -5.23
C ASP A 24 -2.08 -0.86 -4.12
N VAL A 25 -0.83 -0.49 -3.77
CA VAL A 25 -0.58 0.61 -2.82
C VAL A 25 -1.08 1.94 -3.38
N ALA A 26 -0.84 2.24 -4.66
CA ALA A 26 -1.34 3.47 -5.28
C ALA A 26 -2.88 3.52 -5.28
N TYR A 27 -3.54 2.38 -5.50
CA TYR A 27 -4.98 2.27 -5.41
C TYR A 27 -5.47 2.49 -3.98
N LEU A 28 -4.89 1.80 -2.99
CA LEU A 28 -5.20 1.97 -1.56
C LEU A 28 -5.14 3.45 -1.17
N VAL A 29 -4.01 4.10 -1.44
CA VAL A 29 -3.78 5.50 -1.06
C VAL A 29 -4.80 6.42 -1.72
N ASN A 30 -5.16 6.17 -2.98
CA ASN A 30 -6.18 6.97 -3.66
C ASN A 30 -7.58 6.77 -3.07
N VAL A 31 -7.97 5.51 -2.79
CA VAL A 31 -9.29 5.22 -2.19
C VAL A 31 -9.39 5.84 -0.81
N LEU A 32 -8.39 5.66 0.06
CA LEU A 32 -8.37 6.28 1.38
C LEU A 32 -8.43 7.81 1.29
N LYS A 33 -7.66 8.41 0.38
CA LYS A 33 -7.70 9.85 0.13
C LYS A 33 -9.13 10.33 -0.19
N GLU A 34 -9.82 9.63 -1.10
CA GLU A 34 -11.19 9.98 -1.46
C GLU A 34 -12.18 9.75 -0.29
N SER A 35 -12.01 8.67 0.46
CA SER A 35 -12.88 8.32 1.60
C SER A 35 -12.77 9.28 2.79
N PHE A 36 -11.57 9.79 3.05
CA PHE A 36 -11.31 10.77 4.11
C PHE A 36 -11.40 12.24 3.62
N GLU A 37 -11.87 12.45 2.38
CA GLU A 37 -11.97 13.78 1.75
C GLU A 37 -10.64 14.58 1.80
N SER A 38 -9.50 13.89 1.83
CA SER A 38 -8.18 14.49 1.99
C SER A 38 -7.71 15.18 0.70
N ASP A 39 -7.21 16.41 0.80
CA ASP A 39 -6.59 17.11 -0.33
C ASP A 39 -5.19 16.53 -0.64
N HIS A 40 -4.48 16.06 0.38
CA HIS A 40 -3.19 15.40 0.28
C HIS A 40 -3.17 13.99 0.87
N ALA A 41 -2.46 13.08 0.19
CA ALA A 41 -2.17 11.75 0.68
C ALA A 41 -0.80 11.30 0.16
N SER A 42 -0.04 10.57 0.98
CA SER A 42 1.24 9.97 0.61
C SER A 42 1.44 8.64 1.33
N TYR A 43 2.48 7.90 0.98
CA TYR A 43 2.84 6.68 1.70
C TYR A 43 4.34 6.52 1.84
N HIS A 44 4.74 5.73 2.83
CA HIS A 44 6.10 5.28 3.06
C HIS A 44 6.10 3.81 3.47
N LEU A 45 6.97 3.01 2.86
CA LEU A 45 7.16 1.60 3.20
C LEU A 45 8.43 1.45 4.06
N ASP A 46 8.28 0.87 5.24
CA ASP A 46 9.40 0.34 6.02
C ASP A 46 9.69 -1.10 5.56
N GLU A 47 10.59 -1.23 4.59
CA GLU A 47 11.02 -2.52 4.02
C GLU A 47 11.71 -3.46 5.03
N GLN A 48 12.14 -2.96 6.20
CA GLN A 48 12.78 -3.84 7.21
C GLN A 48 11.75 -4.59 8.05
N ASN A 49 10.57 -3.99 8.23
CA ASN A 49 9.51 -4.54 9.08
C ASN A 49 8.25 -4.89 8.27
N ASP A 50 8.27 -4.68 6.95
CA ASP A 50 7.14 -4.85 6.03
C ASP A 50 5.89 -4.07 6.50
N ILE A 51 6.09 -2.80 6.88
CA ILE A 51 5.04 -1.91 7.38
C ILE A 51 4.78 -0.77 6.39
N LEU A 52 3.53 -0.59 5.98
CA LEU A 52 3.10 0.53 5.14
C LEU A 52 2.49 1.64 6.00
N PHE A 53 3.09 2.83 5.96
CA PHE A 53 2.52 4.04 6.53
C PHE A 53 1.82 4.82 5.43
N VAL A 54 0.53 5.13 5.62
CA VAL A 54 -0.25 5.99 4.72
C VAL A 54 -0.53 7.30 5.46
N GLU A 55 0.00 8.40 4.92
CA GLU A 55 -0.19 9.73 5.46
C GLU A 55 -1.39 10.41 4.79
N LEU A 56 -2.35 10.88 5.57
CA LEU A 56 -3.58 11.52 5.08
C LEU A 56 -3.77 12.88 5.76
N GLU A 57 -4.00 13.92 4.96
CA GLU A 57 -4.40 15.24 5.47
C GLU A 57 -5.81 15.19 6.06
N GLY A 58 -6.01 15.80 7.23
CA GLY A 58 -7.30 15.85 7.92
C GLY A 58 -7.69 14.57 8.66
N LEU A 59 -6.81 13.55 8.72
CA LEU A 59 -7.10 12.31 9.45
C LEU A 59 -7.36 12.56 10.95
N ASP A 60 -6.75 13.59 11.53
CA ASP A 60 -6.92 14.00 12.92
C ASP A 60 -8.29 14.65 13.22
N GLU A 61 -9.10 14.91 12.19
CA GLU A 61 -10.49 15.35 12.35
C GLU A 61 -11.45 14.19 12.69
N TYR A 62 -10.99 12.94 12.53
CA TYR A 62 -11.75 11.72 12.79
C TYR A 62 -11.32 11.07 14.11
N THR A 63 -12.27 10.43 14.78
CA THR A 63 -11.97 9.55 15.92
C THR A 63 -11.40 8.22 15.44
N GLU A 64 -10.70 7.49 16.32
CA GLU A 64 -10.19 6.15 15.99
C GLU A 64 -11.30 5.18 15.53
N GLU A 65 -12.51 5.30 16.10
CA GLU A 65 -13.67 4.48 15.72
C GLU A 65 -14.16 4.84 14.31
N GLU A 66 -14.28 6.14 13.97
CA GLU A 66 -14.65 6.59 12.63
C GLU A 66 -13.59 6.21 11.57
N ILE A 67 -12.30 6.31 11.92
CA ILE A 67 -11.21 5.88 11.05
C ILE A 67 -11.34 4.39 10.75
N ALA A 68 -11.57 3.55 11.78
CA ALA A 68 -11.75 2.12 11.60
C ALA A 68 -12.98 1.79 10.74
N GLU A 69 -14.13 2.41 11.00
CA GLU A 69 -15.36 2.19 10.23
C GLU A 69 -15.20 2.49 8.73
N ILE A 70 -14.37 3.49 8.38
CA ILE A 70 -14.08 3.86 7.00
C ILE A 70 -12.99 2.96 6.40
N ALA A 71 -11.89 2.75 7.11
CA ALA A 71 -10.69 2.11 6.59
C ALA A 71 -10.78 0.58 6.54
N GLU A 72 -11.35 -0.06 7.57
CA GLU A 72 -11.44 -1.53 7.65
C GLU A 72 -11.99 -2.18 6.37
N PRO A 73 -13.15 -1.77 5.81
CA PRO A 73 -13.66 -2.42 4.59
C PRO A 73 -12.77 -2.24 3.37
N ILE A 74 -12.00 -1.14 3.28
CA ILE A 74 -11.05 -0.88 2.18
C ILE A 74 -9.84 -1.80 2.33
N LEU A 75 -9.33 -1.93 3.56
CA LEU A 75 -8.18 -2.77 3.86
C LEU A 75 -8.51 -4.27 3.75
N GLU A 76 -9.73 -4.69 4.10
CA GLU A 76 -10.18 -6.08 3.92
C GLU A 76 -10.37 -6.48 2.44
N GLU A 77 -10.65 -5.51 1.56
CA GLU A 77 -10.76 -5.76 0.11
C GLU A 77 -9.38 -5.90 -0.55
N LEU A 78 -8.36 -5.24 0.00
CA LEU A 78 -7.02 -5.17 -0.56
C LEU A 78 -6.06 -6.13 0.15
N ASP A 79 -5.70 -7.20 -0.55
CA ASP A 79 -4.70 -8.17 -0.10
C ASP A 79 -3.29 -7.62 -0.40
N LEU A 80 -2.82 -6.71 0.44
CA LEU A 80 -1.46 -6.17 0.35
C LEU A 80 -0.47 -7.08 1.06
N ASP A 81 0.64 -7.39 0.39
CA ASP A 81 1.76 -8.19 0.89
C ASP A 81 2.62 -7.37 1.89
N VAL A 82 2.00 -6.92 2.99
CA VAL A 82 2.63 -6.22 4.12
C VAL A 82 2.11 -6.78 5.44
N GLU A 83 2.92 -6.71 6.49
CA GLU A 83 2.55 -7.21 7.82
C GLU A 83 1.59 -6.25 8.54
N GLU A 84 1.74 -4.94 8.35
CA GLU A 84 0.91 -3.95 9.02
C GLU A 84 0.73 -2.68 8.17
N ILE A 85 -0.44 -2.06 8.30
CA ILE A 85 -0.77 -0.78 7.66
C ILE A 85 -1.14 0.22 8.76
N HIS A 86 -0.43 1.35 8.82
CA HIS A 86 -0.71 2.44 9.74
C HIS A 86 -1.24 3.65 8.97
N LEU A 87 -2.40 4.14 9.36
CA LEU A 87 -2.90 5.43 8.91
C LEU A 87 -2.38 6.51 9.86
N VAL A 88 -1.70 7.53 9.31
CA VAL A 88 -1.12 8.61 10.12
C VAL A 88 -1.50 9.98 9.57
N PRO A 89 -1.65 11.01 10.43
CA PRO A 89 -1.94 12.36 9.96
C PRO A 89 -0.77 12.96 9.17
N TYR A 90 -1.07 13.52 7.99
CA TYR A 90 -0.09 14.29 7.22
C TYR A 90 0.21 15.61 7.94
N SER A 91 1.50 15.86 8.21
CA SER A 91 1.95 17.01 9.02
C SER A 91 2.60 18.14 8.20
N GLY A 92 2.40 18.15 6.87
CA GLY A 92 3.12 19.02 5.94
C GLY A 92 2.66 20.47 5.85
#